data_AF-A0A7X6TIV9-F1
#
_entry.id   AF-A0A7X6TIV9-F1
#
_cell.length_a   1.000
_cell.length_b   1.000
_cell.length_c   1.000
_cell.angle_alpha   90.00
_cell.angle_beta   90.00
_cell.angle_gamma   90.00
#
_symmetry.space_group_name_H-M   'P 1'
#
loop_
_entity.id
_entity.type
_entity.pdbx_description
1 polymer ?
#
loop_
_entity_poly.entity_id
_entity_poly.type
_entity_poly.pdbx_seq_one_letter_code
_entity_poly.pdbx_strand_id
1 'polypeptide(L)'
;MSKPYPSFILFLGELRRSLKMLGGSVLLATIALFFLSSRVVTLLQQHLGENLYFFSVAGPFLAHVRVAFFAALFLLMPLCMHVLWRALGKPFGLTPGQLRGFVVATCLLFYGGTAFCALVTLPFGIKFLLGFQSEELRAVISISRFVNFVTLFVLAFGAIFELPVFMVFSAR
;
A
#
# COMPACT_ATOMS: atom_id res chain seq x y z
N MET A 1 3.92 40.44 -4.79
CA MET A 1 5.34 40.33 -4.40
C MET A 1 5.61 38.91 -3.90
N SER A 2 6.04 38.02 -4.80
CA SER A 2 6.38 36.63 -4.50
C SER A 2 7.77 36.56 -3.85
N LYS A 3 7.84 36.22 -2.57
CA LYS A 3 9.13 35.99 -1.89
C LYS A 3 9.85 34.81 -2.55
N PRO A 4 11.17 34.90 -2.80
CA PRO A 4 11.96 33.81 -3.35
C PRO A 4 12.28 32.83 -2.22
N TYR A 5 11.34 31.94 -1.91
CA TYR A 5 11.70 30.78 -1.13
C TYR A 5 12.53 29.86 -2.03
N PRO A 6 13.71 29.39 -1.60
CA PRO A 6 14.41 28.35 -2.33
C PRO A 6 13.46 27.16 -2.46
N SER A 7 13.36 26.57 -3.65
CA SER A 7 12.42 25.49 -4.01
C SER A 7 12.36 24.37 -2.96
N PHE A 8 13.48 24.12 -2.28
CA PHE A 8 13.63 23.16 -1.20
C PHE A 8 12.77 23.47 0.04
N ILE A 9 12.67 24.73 0.48
CA ILE A 9 11.85 25.09 1.66
C ILE A 9 10.36 24.93 1.34
N LEU A 10 9.97 25.25 0.10
CA LEU A 10 8.61 25.08 -0.37
C LEU A 10 8.24 23.59 -0.46
N PHE A 11 9.16 22.77 -0.97
CA PHE A 11 9.05 21.31 -0.96
C PHE A 11 8.88 20.75 0.46
N LEU A 12 9.74 21.13 1.42
CA LEU A 12 9.64 20.66 2.80
C LEU A 12 8.33 21.09 3.49
N GLY A 13 7.85 22.30 3.21
CA GLY A 13 6.56 22.79 3.71
C GLY A 13 5.38 21.97 3.17
N GLU A 14 5.39 21.71 1.86
CA GLU A 14 4.35 20.90 1.22
C GLU A 14 4.43 19.43 1.64
N LEU A 15 5.63 18.88 1.85
CA LEU A 15 5.86 17.51 2.36
C LEU A 15 5.29 17.34 3.78
N ARG A 16 5.53 18.31 4.68
CA ARG A 16 4.96 18.28 6.04
C ARG A 16 3.43 18.32 6.01
N ARG A 17 2.84 19.14 5.14
CA ARG A 17 1.38 19.22 4.99
C ARG A 17 0.81 17.92 4.42
N SER A 18 1.49 17.37 3.42
CA SER A 18 1.17 16.11 2.76
C SER A 18 1.18 14.94 3.75
N LEU A 19 2.23 14.85 4.57
CA LEU A 19 2.37 13.80 5.57
C LEU A 19 1.24 13.84 6.62
N LYS A 20 0.87 15.03 7.10
CA LYS A 20 -0.24 15.18 8.06
C LYS A 20 -1.60 14.80 7.44
N MET A 21 -1.84 15.18 6.19
CA MET A 21 -3.10 14.88 5.50
C MET A 21 -3.22 13.40 5.15
N LEU A 22 -2.14 12.77 4.68
CA LEU A 22 -2.08 11.33 4.42
C LEU A 22 -2.20 10.52 5.71
N GLY A 23 -1.41 10.88 6.73
CA GLY A 23 -1.48 10.23 8.04
C GLY A 23 -2.89 10.30 8.62
N GLY A 24 -3.53 11.48 8.58
CA GLY A 24 -4.91 11.66 9.03
C GLY A 24 -5.92 10.83 8.24
N SER A 25 -5.78 10.77 6.90
CA SER A 25 -6.69 10.00 6.04
C SER A 25 -6.55 8.50 6.25
N VAL A 26 -5.31 8.00 6.37
CA VAL A 26 -5.02 6.59 6.65
C VAL A 26 -5.52 6.21 8.05
N LEU A 27 -5.33 7.07 9.05
CA LEU A 27 -5.87 6.85 10.40
C LEU A 27 -7.41 6.79 10.39
N LEU A 28 -8.08 7.75 9.75
CA LEU A 28 -9.54 7.75 9.62
C LEU A 28 -10.05 6.52 8.88
N ALA A 29 -9.44 6.14 7.77
CA ALA A 29 -9.80 4.95 7.02
C ALA A 29 -9.54 3.66 7.81
N THR A 30 -8.43 3.59 8.55
CA THR A 30 -8.12 2.45 9.43
C THR A 30 -9.13 2.34 10.56
N ILE A 31 -9.52 3.45 11.17
CA ILE A 31 -10.56 3.49 12.22
C ILE A 31 -11.93 3.09 11.65
N ALA A 32 -12.31 3.63 10.49
CA ALA A 32 -13.56 3.26 9.82
C ALA A 32 -13.61 1.77 9.45
N LEU A 33 -12.52 1.24 8.89
CA LEU A 33 -12.37 -0.19 8.58
C LEU A 33 -12.32 -1.06 9.84
N PHE A 34 -11.77 -0.56 10.95
CA PHE A 34 -11.78 -1.26 12.23
C PHE A 34 -13.22 -1.43 12.75
N PHE A 35 -14.02 -0.36 12.73
CA PHE A 35 -15.44 -0.43 13.09
C PHE A 35 -16.25 -1.35 12.16
N LEU A 36 -15.87 -1.41 10.88
CA LEU A 36 -16.49 -2.33 9.92
C LEU A 36 -16.04 -3.79 10.13
N SER A 37 -14.79 -4.02 10.56
CA SER A 37 -14.24 -5.36 10.80
C SER A 37 -14.99 -6.12 11.90
N SER A 38 -15.51 -5.42 12.90
CA SER A 38 -16.34 -6.02 13.96
C SER A 38 -17.59 -6.72 13.39
N ARG A 39 -18.13 -6.23 12.26
CA ARG A 39 -19.25 -6.87 11.55
C ARG A 39 -18.82 -7.94 10.55
N VAL A 40 -17.67 -7.79 9.92
CA VAL A 40 -17.17 -8.77 8.93
C VAL A 40 -16.66 -10.04 9.61
N VAL A 41 -15.99 -9.91 10.76
CA VAL A 41 -15.44 -11.05 11.52
C VAL A 41 -16.55 -11.94 12.10
N THR A 42 -17.64 -11.35 12.59
CA THR A 42 -18.81 -12.10 13.08
C THR A 42 -19.54 -12.85 11.95
N LEU A 43 -19.61 -12.25 10.76
CA LEU A 43 -20.20 -12.88 9.56
C LEU A 43 -19.34 -14.02 9.00
N LEU A 44 -18.00 -13.86 9.00
CA LEU A 44 -17.07 -14.93 8.60
C LEU A 44 -17.05 -16.09 9.61
N GLN A 45 -17.12 -15.82 10.91
CA GLN A 45 -17.18 -16.87 11.95
C GLN A 45 -18.42 -17.77 11.80
N GLN A 46 -19.55 -17.21 11.37
CA GLN A 46 -20.75 -18.00 11.07
C GLN A 46 -20.62 -18.89 9.83
N HIS A 47 -19.77 -18.51 8.85
CA HIS A 47 -19.61 -19.28 7.60
C HIS A 47 -18.51 -20.34 7.66
N LEU A 48 -17.49 -20.18 8.50
CA LEU A 48 -16.29 -21.04 8.49
C LEU A 48 -16.26 -22.14 9.56
N GLY A 49 -17.12 -22.09 10.59
CA GLY A 49 -17.29 -23.21 11.53
C GLY A 49 -16.05 -23.66 12.32
N GLU A 50 -14.93 -22.94 12.23
CA GLU A 50 -13.70 -23.25 12.96
C GLU A 50 -13.30 -22.12 13.92
N ASN A 51 -13.00 -22.53 15.16
CA ASN A 51 -12.52 -21.66 16.21
C ASN A 51 -11.08 -21.22 15.92
N LEU A 52 -10.89 -19.93 15.65
CA LEU A 52 -9.55 -19.32 15.52
C LEU A 52 -8.90 -19.23 16.90
N TYR A 53 -7.91 -20.08 17.16
CA TYR A 53 -7.15 -20.08 18.42
C TYR A 53 -6.03 -19.02 18.37
N PHE A 54 -6.04 -18.13 19.36
CA PHE A 54 -5.04 -17.07 19.49
C PHE A 54 -3.93 -17.45 20.47
N PHE A 55 -2.68 -17.36 20.02
CA PHE A 55 -1.48 -17.60 20.83
C PHE A 55 -1.05 -16.39 21.70
N SER A 56 -1.78 -15.26 21.63
CA SER A 56 -1.50 -14.05 22.40
C SER A 56 -2.75 -13.17 22.50
N VAL A 57 -2.97 -12.54 23.65
CA VAL A 57 -4.09 -11.62 23.94
C VAL A 57 -4.14 -10.45 22.94
N ALA A 58 -2.98 -10.00 22.43
CA ALA A 58 -2.89 -8.90 21.48
C ALA A 58 -2.81 -9.35 20.00
N GLY A 59 -2.66 -10.65 19.74
CA GLY A 59 -2.51 -11.23 18.39
C GLY A 59 -3.64 -10.87 17.41
N PRO A 60 -4.92 -11.12 17.75
CA PRO A 60 -6.05 -10.77 16.87
C PRO A 60 -6.10 -9.29 16.54
N PHE A 61 -5.96 -8.45 17.58
CA PHE A 61 -6.01 -7.00 17.45
C PHE A 61 -4.94 -6.49 16.49
N LEU A 62 -3.69 -6.95 16.66
CA LEU A 62 -2.58 -6.50 15.82
C LEU A 62 -2.70 -7.00 14.37
N ALA A 63 -3.27 -8.19 14.16
CA ALA A 63 -3.59 -8.69 12.83
C ALA A 63 -4.66 -7.82 12.14
N HIS A 64 -5.74 -7.48 12.84
CA HIS A 64 -6.78 -6.59 12.31
C HIS A 64 -6.23 -5.21 11.95
N VAL A 65 -5.42 -4.61 12.84
CA VAL A 65 -4.81 -3.30 12.58
C VAL A 65 -3.92 -3.33 11.34
N ARG A 66 -3.09 -4.37 11.16
CA ARG A 66 -2.22 -4.50 9.98
C ARG A 66 -3.02 -4.63 8.69
N VAL A 67 -4.02 -5.50 8.67
CA VAL A 67 -4.87 -5.70 7.48
C VAL A 67 -5.63 -4.41 7.15
N ALA A 68 -6.23 -3.76 8.14
CA ALA A 68 -6.94 -2.49 7.96
C ALA A 68 -6.01 -1.39 7.45
N PHE A 69 -4.78 -1.30 7.98
CA PHE A 69 -3.78 -0.35 7.53
C PHE A 69 -3.39 -0.55 6.06
N PHE A 70 -3.09 -1.79 5.66
CA PHE A 70 -2.72 -2.08 4.28
C PHE A 70 -3.89 -1.91 3.30
N ALA A 71 -5.10 -2.30 3.69
CA ALA A 71 -6.31 -2.06 2.91
C ALA A 71 -6.60 -0.56 2.74
N ALA A 72 -6.46 0.21 3.82
CA ALA A 72 -6.58 1.67 3.78
C ALA A 72 -5.54 2.29 2.84
N LEU A 73 -4.28 1.83 2.90
CA LEU A 73 -3.22 2.33 2.03
C LEU A 73 -3.52 2.06 0.54
N PHE A 74 -3.99 0.85 0.23
CA PHE A 74 -4.35 0.45 -1.14
C PHE A 74 -5.55 1.25 -1.68
N LEU A 75 -6.58 1.47 -0.86
CA LEU A 75 -7.76 2.27 -1.22
C LEU A 75 -7.44 3.76 -1.36
N LEU A 76 -6.58 4.28 -0.49
CA LEU A 76 -6.17 5.68 -0.49
C LEU A 76 -5.08 5.98 -1.51
N MET A 77 -4.63 4.99 -2.29
CA MET A 77 -3.52 5.19 -3.21
C MET A 77 -3.73 6.33 -4.23
N PRO A 78 -4.93 6.57 -4.78
CA PRO A 78 -5.17 7.73 -5.62
C PRO A 78 -4.96 9.06 -4.91
N LEU A 79 -5.32 9.13 -3.62
CA LEU A 79 -5.07 10.29 -2.78
C LEU A 79 -3.57 10.41 -2.46
N CYS A 80 -2.90 9.31 -2.12
CA CYS A 80 -1.45 9.25 -1.92
C CYS A 80 -0.70 9.86 -3.11
N MET A 81 -1.01 9.39 -4.33
CA MET A 81 -0.40 9.91 -5.55
C MET A 81 -0.75 11.36 -5.81
N HIS A 82 -2.00 11.76 -5.64
CA HIS A 82 -2.41 13.16 -5.81
C HIS A 82 -1.61 14.10 -4.91
N VAL A 83 -1.46 13.72 -3.64
CA VAL A 83 -0.72 14.51 -2.65
C VAL A 83 0.77 14.53 -2.95
N LEU A 84 1.35 13.39 -3.33
CA LEU A 84 2.75 13.25 -3.67
C LEU A 84 3.12 14.13 -4.88
N TRP A 85 2.35 14.03 -5.97
CA TRP A 85 2.56 14.84 -7.16
C TRP A 85 2.26 16.31 -6.93
N ARG A 86 1.38 16.68 -6.00
CA ARG A 86 1.18 18.08 -5.61
C ARG A 86 2.39 18.63 -4.85
N ALA A 87 3.01 17.83 -3.99
CA ALA A 87 4.23 18.21 -3.28
C ALA A 87 5.42 18.35 -4.24
N LEU A 88 5.53 17.46 -5.23
CA LEU A 88 6.59 17.50 -6.26
C LEU A 88 6.31 18.51 -7.38
N GLY A 89 5.05 18.72 -7.76
CA GLY A 89 4.71 19.53 -8.92
C GLY A 89 4.80 21.03 -8.68
N LYS A 90 4.53 21.49 -7.45
CA LYS A 90 4.61 22.91 -7.12
C LYS A 90 6.04 23.48 -7.20
N PRO A 91 7.08 22.85 -6.63
CA PRO A 91 8.44 23.36 -6.72
C PRO A 91 9.04 23.25 -8.12
N PHE A 92 8.60 22.28 -8.92
CA PHE A 92 9.14 21.97 -10.26
C PHE A 92 8.29 22.56 -11.41
N GLY A 93 7.31 23.41 -11.11
CA GLY A 93 6.55 24.15 -12.13
C GLY A 93 5.61 23.29 -12.99
N LEU A 94 5.14 22.15 -12.49
CA LEU A 94 4.19 21.30 -13.22
C LEU A 94 2.86 22.03 -13.44
N THR A 95 2.37 22.03 -14.68
CA THR A 95 1.03 22.56 -15.00
C THR A 95 -0.07 21.67 -14.40
N PRO A 96 -1.28 22.20 -14.12
CA PRO A 96 -2.39 21.40 -13.59
C PRO A 96 -2.80 20.22 -14.49
N GLY A 97 -2.59 20.33 -15.82
CA GLY A 97 -2.80 19.24 -16.76
C GLY A 97 -1.78 18.12 -16.60
N GLN A 98 -0.49 18.47 -16.54
CA GLN A 98 0.59 17.51 -16.34
C GLN A 98 0.49 16.80 -14.98
N LEU A 99 0.19 17.55 -13.91
CA LEU A 99 -0.02 16.99 -12.58
C LEU A 99 -1.10 15.90 -12.59
N ARG A 100 -2.26 16.17 -13.22
CA ARG A 100 -3.32 15.16 -13.36
C ARG A 100 -2.86 13.96 -14.18
N GLY A 101 -2.12 14.17 -15.27
CA GLY A 101 -1.53 13.10 -16.08
C GLY A 101 -0.63 12.18 -15.26
N PHE A 102 0.28 12.75 -14.47
CA PHE A 102 1.17 11.98 -13.58
C PHE A 102 0.43 11.21 -12.50
N VAL A 103 -0.61 11.81 -11.89
CA VAL A 103 -1.44 11.13 -10.89
C VAL A 103 -2.18 9.95 -11.51
N VAL A 104 -2.82 10.13 -12.66
CA VAL A 104 -3.53 9.04 -13.35
C VAL A 104 -2.56 7.93 -13.77
N ALA A 105 -1.41 8.30 -14.34
CA ALA A 105 -0.39 7.33 -14.74
C ALA A 105 0.11 6.51 -13.54
N THR A 106 0.52 7.16 -12.44
CA THR A 106 0.98 6.46 -11.23
C THR A 106 -0.10 5.56 -10.62
N CYS A 107 -1.37 5.99 -10.60
CA CYS A 107 -2.46 5.12 -10.13
C CYS A 107 -2.63 3.89 -11.02
N LEU A 108 -2.64 4.06 -12.34
CA LEU A 108 -2.76 2.94 -13.28
C LEU A 108 -1.57 1.97 -13.16
N LEU A 109 -0.35 2.50 -13.05
CA LEU A 109 0.84 1.66 -12.86
C LEU A 109 0.84 0.95 -11.51
N PHE A 110 0.41 1.59 -10.43
CA PHE A 110 0.30 0.95 -9.12
C PHE A 110 -0.68 -0.23 -9.15
N TYR A 111 -1.90 -0.02 -9.66
CA TYR A 111 -2.88 -1.10 -9.78
C TYR A 111 -2.45 -2.17 -10.80
N GLY A 112 -1.81 -1.77 -11.90
CA GLY A 112 -1.20 -2.69 -12.86
C GLY A 112 -0.09 -3.54 -12.23
N GLY A 113 0.77 -2.94 -11.41
CA GLY A 113 1.85 -3.62 -10.70
C GLY A 113 1.36 -4.57 -9.63
N THR A 114 0.35 -4.17 -8.86
CA THR A 114 -0.29 -5.07 -7.88
C THR A 114 -0.99 -6.25 -8.55
N ALA A 115 -1.68 -6.03 -9.68
CA ALA A 115 -2.28 -7.11 -10.48
C ALA A 115 -1.20 -8.04 -11.07
N PHE A 116 -0.13 -7.48 -11.64
CA PHE A 116 0.99 -8.26 -12.16
C PHE A 116 1.65 -9.11 -11.06
N CYS A 117 1.85 -8.53 -9.88
CA CYS A 117 2.37 -9.26 -8.73
C CYS A 117 1.46 -10.44 -8.36
N ALA A 118 0.17 -10.20 -8.20
CA ALA A 118 -0.79 -11.22 -7.78
C ALA A 118 -0.93 -12.37 -8.79
N LEU A 119 -0.92 -12.05 -10.09
CA LEU A 119 -1.20 -13.02 -11.15
C LEU A 119 0.05 -13.72 -11.70
N VAL A 120 1.22 -13.09 -11.63
CA VAL A 120 2.44 -13.58 -12.29
C VAL A 120 3.58 -13.79 -11.29
N THR A 121 4.00 -12.74 -10.59
CA THR A 121 5.20 -12.80 -9.74
C THR A 121 5.00 -13.72 -8.53
N LEU A 122 3.87 -13.59 -7.85
CA LEU A 122 3.56 -14.34 -6.65
C LEU A 122 3.46 -15.85 -6.91
N PRO A 123 2.69 -16.35 -7.90
CA PRO A 123 2.64 -17.79 -8.17
C PRO A 123 4.00 -18.34 -8.60
N PHE A 124 4.77 -17.58 -9.39
CA PHE A 124 6.12 -17.99 -9.78
C PHE A 124 7.06 -18.08 -8.57
N GLY A 125 7.07 -17.06 -7.70
CA GLY A 125 7.89 -17.03 -6.50
C GLY A 125 7.54 -18.13 -5.50
N ILE A 126 6.25 -18.38 -5.28
CA ILE A 126 5.79 -19.48 -4.41
C ILE A 126 6.20 -20.83 -4.99
N LYS A 127 5.98 -21.06 -6.30
CA LYS A 127 6.38 -22.31 -6.96
C LYS A 127 7.89 -22.54 -6.85
N PHE A 128 8.70 -21.48 -7.02
CA PHE A 128 10.14 -21.53 -6.84
C PHE A 128 10.53 -21.90 -5.40
N LEU A 129 9.93 -21.24 -4.39
CA LEU A 129 10.19 -21.52 -2.97
C LEU A 129 9.80 -22.93 -2.56
N LEU A 130 8.66 -23.43 -3.07
CA LEU A 130 8.22 -24.80 -2.81
C LEU A 130 9.06 -25.85 -3.56
N GLY A 131 9.77 -25.45 -4.62
CA GLY A 131 10.72 -26.31 -5.32
C GLY A 131 11.91 -26.78 -4.47
N PHE A 132 12.16 -26.14 -3.32
CA PHE A 132 13.20 -26.57 -2.36
C PHE A 132 12.73 -27.65 -1.37
N GLN A 133 11.46 -28.04 -1.41
CA GLN A 133 10.97 -29.15 -0.59
C GLN A 133 11.61 -30.47 -1.01
N SER A 134 11.90 -31.33 -0.04
CA SER A 134 12.39 -32.71 -0.26
C SER A 134 11.58 -33.69 0.59
N GLU A 135 11.81 -35.00 0.45
CA GLU A 135 11.13 -36.00 1.27
C GLU A 135 11.39 -35.81 2.78
N GLU A 136 12.58 -35.33 3.14
CA GLU A 136 12.98 -35.04 4.52
C GLU A 136 12.55 -33.63 4.99
N LEU A 137 12.29 -32.70 4.06
CA LEU A 137 12.08 -31.28 4.36
C LEU A 137 10.77 -30.78 3.73
N ARG A 138 9.68 -30.91 4.51
CA ARG A 138 8.35 -30.44 4.13
C ARG A 138 8.13 -29.00 4.58
N ALA A 139 7.74 -28.11 3.67
CA ALA A 139 7.39 -26.75 4.08
C ALA A 139 5.98 -26.72 4.69
N VAL A 140 5.89 -26.14 5.88
CA VAL A 140 4.62 -25.88 6.57
C VAL A 140 4.35 -24.39 6.49
N ILE A 141 3.28 -24.03 5.77
CA ILE A 141 2.92 -22.62 5.55
C ILE A 141 1.95 -22.17 6.63
N SER A 142 2.38 -21.24 7.48
CA SER A 142 1.48 -20.54 8.39
C SER A 142 0.64 -19.52 7.63
N ILE A 143 -0.69 -19.63 7.72
CA ILE A 143 -1.64 -18.73 7.05
C ILE A 143 -1.37 -17.25 7.40
N SER A 144 -1.16 -16.94 8.69
CA SER A 144 -0.91 -15.56 9.13
C SER A 144 0.37 -14.98 8.54
N ARG A 145 1.45 -15.78 8.49
CA ARG A 145 2.72 -15.36 7.87
C ARG A 145 2.58 -15.20 6.36
N PHE A 146 1.85 -16.11 5.72
CA PHE A 146 1.61 -16.08 4.29
C PHE A 146 0.81 -14.85 3.87
N VAL A 147 -0.32 -14.56 4.53
CA VAL A 147 -1.13 -13.37 4.25
C VAL A 147 -0.31 -12.08 4.45
N ASN A 148 0.47 -12.01 5.52
CA ASN A 148 1.34 -10.84 5.76
C ASN A 148 2.41 -10.68 4.67
N PHE A 149 3.05 -11.78 4.27
CA PHE A 149 4.01 -11.79 3.16
C PHE A 149 3.36 -11.31 1.87
N VAL A 150 2.25 -11.92 1.46
CA VAL A 150 1.53 -11.57 0.22
C VAL A 150 1.13 -10.10 0.23
N THR A 151 0.58 -9.60 1.33
CA THR A 151 0.11 -8.21 1.45
C THR A 151 1.25 -7.22 1.26
N LEU A 152 2.37 -7.41 1.99
CA LEU A 152 3.55 -6.57 1.87
C LEU A 152 4.17 -6.65 0.48
N PHE A 153 4.24 -7.85 -0.08
CA PHE A 153 4.84 -8.11 -1.38
C PHE A 153 4.06 -7.43 -2.51
N VAL A 154 2.72 -7.55 -2.52
CA VAL A 154 1.85 -6.90 -3.51
C VAL A 154 1.98 -5.38 -3.44
N LEU A 155 1.96 -4.80 -2.23
CA LEU A 155 2.12 -3.36 -2.06
C LEU A 155 3.49 -2.87 -2.51
N ALA A 156 4.55 -3.61 -2.18
CA ALA A 156 5.91 -3.29 -2.63
C ALA A 156 6.00 -3.30 -4.16
N PHE A 157 5.41 -4.30 -4.82
CA PHE A 157 5.36 -4.37 -6.28
C PHE A 157 4.58 -3.21 -6.90
N GLY A 158 3.44 -2.84 -6.32
CA GLY A 158 2.70 -1.64 -6.73
C GLY A 158 3.58 -0.39 -6.69
N ALA A 159 4.30 -0.17 -5.58
CA ALA A 159 5.20 0.96 -5.44
C ALA A 159 6.40 0.92 -6.41
N ILE A 160 6.98 -0.26 -6.66
CA ILE A 160 8.07 -0.44 -7.63
C ILE A 160 7.62 -0.05 -9.04
N PHE A 161 6.37 -0.36 -9.40
CA PHE A 161 5.82 -0.01 -10.70
C PHE A 161 5.65 1.49 -10.91
N GLU A 162 5.74 2.32 -9.88
CA GLU A 162 5.71 3.78 -10.03
C GLU A 162 7.06 4.35 -10.48
N LEU A 163 8.17 3.61 -10.29
CA LEU A 163 9.53 4.05 -10.62
C LEU A 163 9.69 4.58 -12.06
N PRO A 164 9.12 3.97 -13.12
CA PRO A 164 9.19 4.50 -14.47
C PRO A 164 8.65 5.94 -14.58
N VAL A 165 7.58 6.24 -13.88
CA VAL A 165 6.99 7.59 -13.88
C VAL A 165 7.92 8.59 -13.18
N PHE A 166 8.54 8.18 -12.07
CA PHE A 166 9.54 8.99 -11.38
C PHE A 166 10.81 9.21 -12.21
N MET A 167 11.22 8.23 -13.00
CA MET A 167 12.35 8.39 -13.94
C MET A 167 12.03 9.41 -15.03
N VAL A 168 10.83 9.34 -15.63
CA VAL A 168 10.38 10.32 -16.64
C VAL A 168 10.27 11.72 -16.04
N PHE A 169 9.81 11.84 -14.80
CA PHE A 169 9.75 13.12 -14.10
C PHE A 169 11.15 13.70 -13.82
N SER A 170 12.08 12.87 -13.33
CA SER A 170 13.45 13.30 -13.01
C SER A 170 14.28 13.66 -14.25
N ALA A 171 13.90 13.17 -15.43
CA ALA A 171 14.57 13.47 -16.69
C ALA A 171 14.16 14.83 -17.31
N ARG A 172 13.23 15.56 -16.69
CA ARG A 172 12.79 16.90 -17.10
C ARG A 172 13.52 17.98 -16.32
#